data_AF-A0A2H0VXN7-F1
#
_entry.id   AF-A0A2H0VXN7-F1
#
_cell.length_a   1.000
_cell.length_b   1.000
_cell.length_c   1.000
_cell.angle_alpha   90.00
_cell.angle_beta   90.00
_cell.angle_gamma   90.00
#
_symmetry.space_group_name_H-M   'P 1'
#
loop_
_entity.id
_entity.type
_entity.pdbx_description
1 polymer ?
#
loop_
_entity_poly.entity_id
_entity_poly.type
_entity_poly.pdbx_seq_one_letter_code
_entity_poly.pdbx_strand_id
1 'polypeptide(L)'
;PDRSARFVCYAVLTGGGITFGDKNGVSFCAEVPGIITTSPEAPLLPGLPLSSCFKPDGCDKVYAALNAEEKGRISHRGWAASKAKKWLIDNR
;
A
#
# COMPACT_ATOMS: atom_id res chain seq x y z
N PRO A 1 17.47 -18.66 -2.20
CA PRO A 1 16.93 -17.90 -3.35
C PRO A 1 16.59 -16.48 -2.89
N ASP A 2 16.71 -15.48 -3.77
CA ASP A 2 16.23 -14.13 -3.47
C ASP A 2 14.70 -14.13 -3.34
N ARG A 3 14.18 -13.52 -2.28
CA ARG A 3 12.75 -13.45 -1.96
C ARG A 3 12.30 -12.01 -1.67
N SER A 4 13.11 -11.03 -2.09
CA SER A 4 12.74 -9.63 -2.05
C SER A 4 11.44 -9.41 -2.85
N ALA A 5 10.54 -8.62 -2.27
CA ALA A 5 9.25 -8.31 -2.86
C ALA A 5 8.78 -6.92 -2.41
N ARG A 6 7.75 -6.41 -3.07
CA ARG A 6 7.11 -5.15 -2.67
C ARG A 6 5.62 -5.18 -2.92
N PHE A 7 4.87 -4.54 -2.03
CA PHE A 7 3.50 -4.15 -2.32
C PHE A 7 3.48 -2.74 -2.90
N VAL A 8 2.76 -2.56 -4.00
CA VAL A 8 2.67 -1.27 -4.72
C VAL A 8 1.20 -0.85 -4.82
N CYS A 9 0.91 0.42 -4.52
CA CYS A 9 -0.41 1.00 -4.72
C CYS A 9 -0.31 2.27 -5.56
N TYR A 10 -1.21 2.41 -6.52
CA TYR A 10 -1.52 3.69 -7.16
C TYR A 10 -2.94 4.10 -6.75
N ALA A 11 -3.06 5.24 -6.08
CA ALA A 11 -4.34 5.93 -5.92
C ALA A 11 -4.46 6.97 -7.03
N VAL A 12 -5.62 7.08 -7.67
CA VAL A 12 -5.84 8.04 -8.76
C VAL A 12 -7.07 8.87 -8.46
N LEU A 13 -6.92 10.20 -8.51
CA LEU A 13 -8.03 11.15 -8.45
C LEU A 13 -8.39 11.57 -9.88
N THR A 14 -9.67 11.44 -10.22
CA THR A 14 -10.22 11.77 -11.55
C THR A 14 -11.59 12.44 -11.41
N GLY A 15 -11.99 13.23 -12.40
CA GLY A 15 -13.29 13.90 -12.43
C GLY A 15 -13.33 15.23 -11.67
N GLY A 16 -14.47 15.92 -11.69
CA GLY A 16 -14.64 17.19 -10.97
C GLY A 16 -13.73 18.34 -11.43
N GLY A 17 -13.25 18.31 -12.68
CA GLY A 17 -12.31 19.30 -13.20
C GLY A 17 -10.85 19.12 -12.76
N ILE A 18 -10.52 18.04 -12.03
CA ILE A 18 -9.15 17.74 -11.61
C ILE A 18 -8.27 17.47 -12.83
N THR A 19 -7.40 18.42 -13.12
CA THR A 19 -6.39 18.35 -14.18
C THR A 19 -5.01 18.65 -13.59
N PHE A 20 -3.98 18.06 -14.17
CA PHE A 20 -2.59 18.34 -13.79
C PHE A 20 -1.75 18.51 -15.05
N GLY A 21 -1.54 19.79 -15.42
CA GLY A 21 -1.14 20.14 -16.78
C GLY A 21 -2.20 19.67 -17.78
N ASP A 22 -1.75 19.02 -18.86
CA ASP A 22 -2.64 18.51 -19.92
C ASP A 22 -3.27 17.14 -19.60
N LYS A 23 -3.10 16.63 -18.37
CA LYS A 23 -3.58 15.30 -17.96
C LYS A 23 -4.89 15.40 -17.17
N ASN A 24 -5.81 14.49 -17.50
CA ASN A 24 -7.05 14.27 -16.75
C ASN A 24 -6.78 13.37 -15.54
N GLY A 25 -6.53 13.98 -14.39
CA GLY A 25 -6.32 13.31 -13.12
C GLY A 25 -4.89 13.32 -12.60
N VAL A 26 -4.75 12.94 -11.32
CA VAL A 26 -3.47 12.89 -10.59
C VAL A 26 -3.33 11.51 -9.97
N SER A 27 -2.13 10.92 -10.09
CA SER A 27 -1.81 9.61 -9.52
C SER A 27 -0.82 9.73 -8.37
N PHE A 28 -0.99 8.86 -7.37
CA PHE A 28 -0.20 8.82 -6.15
C PHE A 28 0.29 7.40 -5.92
N CYS A 29 1.60 7.19 -6.08
CA CYS A 29 2.22 5.88 -5.86
C CYS A 29 2.71 5.73 -4.41
N ALA A 30 2.60 4.53 -3.86
CA ALA A 30 3.34 4.12 -2.68
C ALA A 30 3.80 2.67 -2.81
N GLU A 31 5.03 2.43 -2.38
CA GLU A 31 5.68 1.12 -2.39
C GLU A 31 6.09 0.77 -0.97
N VAL A 32 5.93 -0.49 -0.60
CA VAL A 32 6.40 -1.03 0.67
C VAL A 32 7.28 -2.23 0.35
N PRO A 33 8.61 -2.12 0.54
CA PRO A 33 9.53 -3.23 0.35
C PRO A 33 9.40 -4.24 1.49
N GLY A 34 9.84 -5.46 1.23
CA GLY A 34 9.80 -6.56 2.18
C GLY A 34 10.31 -7.85 1.59
N ILE A 35 9.99 -8.94 2.27
CA ILE A 35 10.33 -10.29 1.84
C ILE A 35 9.11 -11.20 1.83
N ILE A 36 9.12 -12.20 0.96
CA ILE A 36 8.20 -13.32 1.06
C ILE A 36 8.81 -14.36 1.99
N THR A 37 8.11 -14.74 3.04
CA THR A 37 8.51 -15.77 4.00
C THR A 37 8.49 -17.15 3.33
N THR A 38 9.20 -18.14 3.88
CA THR A 38 9.25 -19.50 3.30
C THR A 38 7.95 -20.28 3.49
N SER A 39 7.12 -19.86 4.44
CA SER A 39 5.80 -20.42 4.75
C SER A 39 4.88 -19.31 5.26
N PRO A 40 3.55 -19.43 5.12
CA PRO A 40 2.62 -18.50 5.74
C PRO A 40 2.86 -18.39 7.26
N GLU A 41 2.94 -17.17 7.79
CA GLU A 41 3.13 -16.89 9.22
C GLU A 41 1.80 -16.45 9.88
N ALA A 42 0.70 -16.46 9.13
CA ALA A 42 -0.66 -16.15 9.58
C ALA A 42 -1.69 -16.97 8.79
N PRO A 43 -2.95 -17.11 9.26
CA PRO A 43 -4.01 -17.76 8.50
C PRO A 43 -4.18 -17.15 7.11
N LEU A 44 -4.48 -17.99 6.11
CA LEU A 44 -4.80 -17.52 4.77
C LEU A 44 -6.19 -16.86 4.77
N LEU A 45 -6.23 -15.60 4.38
CA LEU A 45 -7.48 -14.85 4.26
C LEU A 45 -8.00 -14.95 2.81
N PRO A 46 -9.28 -15.31 2.59
CA PRO A 46 -9.87 -15.30 1.25
C PRO A 46 -9.67 -13.95 0.54
N GLY A 47 -9.16 -13.98 -0.69
CA GLY A 47 -8.87 -12.77 -1.48
C GLY A 47 -7.61 -12.00 -1.09
N LEU A 48 -6.86 -12.41 -0.07
CA LEU A 48 -5.61 -11.76 0.38
C LEU A 48 -4.45 -12.74 0.63
N PRO A 49 -4.16 -13.70 -0.27
CA PRO A 49 -3.25 -14.81 0.00
C PRO A 49 -1.82 -14.36 0.33
N LEU A 50 -1.35 -13.29 -0.31
CA LEU A 50 0.01 -12.78 -0.11
C LEU A 50 0.19 -12.07 1.24
N SER A 51 -0.88 -11.65 1.91
CA SER A 51 -0.77 -10.94 3.20
C SER A 51 -0.22 -11.85 4.30
N SER A 52 -0.41 -13.16 4.17
CA SER A 52 0.00 -14.14 5.18
C SER A 52 1.47 -14.56 5.06
N CYS A 53 2.17 -14.15 4.00
CA CYS A 53 3.58 -14.47 3.77
C CYS A 53 4.43 -13.26 3.37
N PHE A 54 3.86 -12.08 3.21
CA PHE A 54 4.62 -10.86 2.99
C PHE A 54 4.96 -10.19 4.33
N LYS A 55 6.26 -10.10 4.63
CA LYS A 55 6.80 -9.40 5.79
C LYS A 55 7.46 -8.09 5.33
N PRO A 56 6.91 -6.92 5.70
CA PRO A 56 7.47 -5.61 5.34
C PRO A 56 8.83 -5.39 6.01
N ASP A 57 9.68 -4.59 5.36
CA ASP A 57 10.92 -4.13 5.99
C ASP A 57 10.62 -3.35 7.27
N GLY A 58 11.41 -3.61 8.32
CA GLY A 58 11.23 -2.98 9.65
C GLY A 58 10.02 -3.49 10.45
N CYS A 59 9.38 -4.58 10.02
CA CYS A 59 8.29 -5.23 10.76
C CYS A 59 8.63 -6.69 11.08
N ASP A 60 8.27 -7.13 12.29
CA ASP A 60 8.47 -8.53 12.71
C ASP A 60 7.32 -9.46 12.27
N LYS A 61 6.25 -8.91 11.70
CA LYS A 61 5.01 -9.62 11.38
C LYS A 61 4.67 -9.49 9.90
N VAL A 62 4.05 -10.54 9.35
CA VAL A 62 3.39 -10.47 8.04
C VAL A 62 2.16 -9.58 8.07
N TYR A 63 1.76 -9.02 6.91
CA TYR A 63 0.61 -8.12 6.77
C TYR A 63 -0.72 -8.65 7.32
N ALA A 64 -0.95 -9.96 7.31
CA ALA A 64 -2.16 -10.57 7.86
C ALA A 64 -2.13 -10.68 9.39
N ALA A 65 -0.95 -10.58 10.01
CA ALA A 65 -0.77 -10.59 11.46
C ALA A 65 -0.72 -9.18 12.08
N LEU A 66 -0.75 -8.12 11.25
CA LEU A 66 -0.86 -6.74 11.71
C LEU A 66 -2.32 -6.41 12.06
N ASN A 67 -2.51 -5.67 13.15
CA ASN A 67 -3.79 -5.08 13.47
C ASN A 67 -4.13 -3.90 12.51
N ALA A 68 -5.35 -3.41 12.56
CA ALA A 68 -5.83 -2.36 11.65
C ALA A 68 -5.03 -1.05 11.76
N GLU A 69 -4.60 -0.66 12.96
CA GLU A 69 -3.84 0.55 13.21
C GLU A 69 -2.41 0.44 12.66
N GLU A 70 -1.71 -0.66 12.95
CA GLU A 70 -0.38 -1.00 12.42
C GLU A 70 -0.41 -0.99 10.89
N LYS A 71 -1.38 -1.70 10.29
CA LYS A 71 -1.53 -1.80 8.83
C LYS A 71 -1.89 -0.46 8.18
N GLY A 72 -2.68 0.36 8.85
CA GLY A 72 -3.02 1.72 8.39
C GLY A 72 -1.79 2.63 8.28
N ARG A 73 -0.83 2.48 9.20
CA ARG A 73 0.40 3.28 9.23
C ARG A 73 1.44 2.88 8.19
N ILE A 74 1.48 1.60 7.79
CA ILE A 74 2.60 1.08 6.98
C ILE A 74 2.20 0.52 5.62
N SER A 75 0.90 0.42 5.29
CA SER A 75 0.49 -0.20 4.03
C SER A 75 0.66 0.75 2.84
N HIS A 76 1.11 0.19 1.71
CA HIS A 76 1.12 0.82 0.38
C HIS A 76 -0.18 1.58 0.10
N ARG A 77 -1.34 0.99 0.41
CA ARG A 77 -2.64 1.62 0.22
C ARG A 77 -2.86 2.82 1.14
N GLY A 78 -2.53 2.69 2.43
CA GLY A 78 -2.63 3.79 3.39
C GLY A 78 -1.78 4.99 2.99
N TRP A 79 -0.55 4.75 2.53
CA TRP A 79 0.36 5.79 2.06
C TRP A 79 -0.12 6.45 0.76
N ALA A 80 -0.53 5.68 -0.24
CA ALA A 80 -1.07 6.23 -1.48
C ALA A 80 -2.32 7.10 -1.24
N ALA A 81 -3.24 6.63 -0.38
CA ALA A 81 -4.42 7.39 0.02
C ALA A 81 -4.07 8.65 0.82
N SER A 82 -3.06 8.59 1.69
CA SER A 82 -2.60 9.75 2.46
C SER A 82 -1.99 10.83 1.57
N LYS A 83 -1.23 10.42 0.53
CA LYS A 83 -0.72 11.35 -0.51
C LYS A 83 -1.87 12.02 -1.27
N ALA A 84 -2.89 11.26 -1.67
CA ALA A 84 -4.07 11.80 -2.33
C ALA A 84 -4.84 12.79 -1.43
N LYS A 85 -5.04 12.43 -0.15
CA LYS A 85 -5.67 13.32 0.85
C LYS A 85 -4.89 14.62 1.02
N LYS A 86 -3.56 14.54 1.16
CA LYS A 86 -2.70 15.73 1.27
C LYS A 86 -2.86 16.63 0.06
N TRP A 87 -2.83 16.06 -1.15
CA TRP A 87 -3.02 16.82 -2.38
C TRP A 87 -4.36 17.56 -2.40
N LEU A 88 -5.46 16.90 -2.01
CA LEU A 88 -6.79 17.55 -1.92
C LEU A 88 -6.86 18.69 -0.92
N ILE A 89 -6.09 18.63 0.17
CA ILE A 89 -6.03 19.70 1.18
C ILE A 89 -5.20 20.88 0.66
N ASP A 90 -4.07 20.58 0.02
CA ASP A 90 -3.13 21.60 -0.46
C ASP A 90 -3.63 22.34 -1.73
N ASN A 91 -4.54 21.72 -2.49
CA ASN A 91 -5.08 22.25 -3.76
C ASN A 91 -6.57 22.60 -3.67
N ARG A 92 -7.02 23.00 -2.47
CA ARG A 92 -8.36 23.53 -2.21
C ARG A 92 -8.47 25.01 -2.57
#